data_AF-A0A543J821-F1
#
_entry.id   AF-A0A543J821-F1
#
_cell.length_a   1.000
_cell.length_b   1.000
_cell.length_c   1.000
_cell.angle_alpha   90.00
_cell.angle_beta   90.00
_cell.angle_gamma   90.00
#
_symmetry.space_group_name_H-M   'P 1'
#
loop_
_entity.id
_entity.type
_entity.pdbx_description
1 polymer ?
#
loop_
_entity_poly.entity_id
_entity_poly.type
_entity_poly.pdbx_seq_one_letter_code
_entity_poly.pdbx_strand_id
1 'polypeptide(L)'
;MRAVTAARRKPPRRGPALRLPFAAHIALWLVLGVTVAALTAWVLWLLLGQPTLRPAGSGPATSQEKFDGLKIALTVVGGVGDVIALTAAYRKQRLGEAAERREDTKAHTDRFSKASELIGSSQAAVRLAGVYAMAALADDWDEHRQMCVDVLCAYPPRPATPAPTPLRPRPRSGRSSTPSSAHLRPDAPVPWHGRTFDFTGATFDGGDLSGIHVGPDTRLIFDDATFAGGAVDFPAGFIGTRSAG
;
A
#
# COMPACT_ATOMS: atom_id res chain seq x y z
N MET A 1 27.44 10.11 29.18
CA MET A 1 27.45 9.70 27.76
C MET A 1 27.29 8.19 27.66
N ARG A 2 26.08 7.69 27.39
CA ARG A 2 25.83 6.25 27.16
C ARG A 2 25.70 6.01 25.66
N ALA A 3 26.51 5.10 25.13
CA ALA A 3 26.52 4.74 23.72
C ALA A 3 25.22 3.98 23.38
N VAL A 4 24.48 4.46 22.38
CA VAL A 4 23.33 3.75 21.80
C VAL A 4 23.87 2.73 20.81
N THR A 5 23.89 1.47 21.22
CA THR A 5 24.30 0.34 20.40
C THR A 5 23.20 0.04 19.37
N ALA A 6 23.39 0.48 18.12
CA ALA A 6 22.50 0.14 17.03
C ALA A 6 22.59 -1.35 16.69
N ALA A 7 21.57 -2.12 17.03
CA ALA A 7 21.46 -3.53 16.68
C ALA A 7 21.36 -3.69 15.15
N ARG A 8 22.45 -4.14 14.50
CA ARG A 8 22.45 -4.52 13.08
C ARG A 8 21.50 -5.70 12.87
N ARG A 9 20.32 -5.44 12.28
CA ARG A 9 19.40 -6.50 11.82
C ARG A 9 20.07 -7.27 10.69
N LYS A 10 20.23 -8.58 10.88
CA LYS A 10 20.76 -9.53 9.89
C LYS A 10 19.72 -9.70 8.77
N PRO A 11 20.07 -9.59 7.48
CA PRO A 11 19.11 -9.76 6.40
C PRO A 11 18.57 -11.20 6.39
N PRO A 12 17.26 -11.42 6.13
CA PRO A 12 16.69 -12.75 6.04
C PRO A 12 17.33 -13.51 4.86
N ARG A 13 17.89 -14.68 5.15
CA ARG A 13 18.33 -15.64 4.12
C ARG A 13 17.10 -16.11 3.35
N ARG A 14 16.91 -15.61 2.14
CA ARG A 14 15.89 -16.13 1.21
C ARG A 14 16.29 -17.56 0.83
N GLY A 15 15.57 -18.54 1.38
CA GLY A 15 15.65 -19.93 0.92
C GLY A 15 15.20 -20.04 -0.55
N PRO A 16 15.57 -21.13 -1.26
CA PRO A 16 15.18 -21.33 -2.64
C PRO A 16 13.65 -21.37 -2.71
N ALA A 17 13.06 -20.35 -3.35
CA ALA A 17 11.63 -20.31 -3.57
C ALA A 17 11.25 -21.48 -4.48
N LEU A 18 10.63 -22.52 -3.90
CA LEU A 18 9.98 -23.59 -4.65
C LEU A 18 8.87 -22.98 -5.52
N ARG A 19 9.20 -22.67 -6.78
CA ARG A 19 8.25 -22.17 -7.80
C ARG A 19 7.31 -23.26 -8.34
N LEU A 20 7.05 -24.30 -7.56
CA LEU A 20 6.26 -25.48 -7.93
C LEU A 20 4.73 -25.30 -7.99
N PRO A 21 4.05 -24.38 -7.26
CA PRO A 21 2.57 -24.41 -7.24
C PRO A 21 1.93 -23.91 -8.54
N PHE A 22 2.61 -23.02 -9.28
CA PHE A 22 2.06 -22.40 -10.50
C PHE A 22 2.16 -23.31 -11.73
N ALA A 23 3.30 -23.98 -11.91
CA ALA A 23 3.48 -24.96 -12.99
C ALA A 23 2.54 -26.16 -12.81
N ALA A 24 2.29 -26.59 -11.55
CA ALA A 24 1.35 -27.65 -11.24
C ALA A 24 -0.10 -27.28 -11.59
N HIS A 25 -0.51 -26.02 -11.37
CA HIS A 25 -1.85 -25.55 -11.75
C HIS A 25 -2.05 -25.53 -13.27
N ILE A 26 -1.05 -25.08 -14.03
CA ILE A 26 -1.09 -25.09 -15.49
C ILE A 26 -1.14 -26.52 -16.02
N ALA A 27 -0.30 -27.41 -15.48
CA ALA A 27 -0.30 -28.82 -15.83
C ALA A 27 -1.65 -29.49 -15.52
N LEU A 28 -2.27 -29.15 -14.37
CA LEU A 28 -3.58 -29.67 -13.99
C LEU A 28 -4.67 -29.31 -15.00
N TRP A 29 -4.79 -28.03 -15.37
CA TRP A 29 -5.81 -27.59 -16.33
C TRP A 29 -5.54 -28.09 -17.75
N LEU A 30 -4.27 -28.22 -18.16
CA LEU A 30 -3.91 -28.87 -19.43
C LEU A 30 -4.31 -30.35 -19.43
N VAL A 31 -3.99 -31.09 -18.38
CA VAL A 31 -4.36 -32.51 -18.24
C VAL A 31 -5.89 -32.66 -18.20
N LEU A 32 -6.60 -31.78 -17.50
CA LEU A 32 -8.06 -31.76 -17.47
C LEU A 32 -8.64 -31.52 -18.87
N GLY A 33 -8.11 -30.57 -19.63
CA GLY A 33 -8.53 -30.32 -21.01
C GLY A 33 -8.29 -31.52 -21.93
N VAL A 34 -7.10 -32.12 -21.86
CA VAL A 34 -6.75 -33.31 -22.65
C VAL A 34 -7.63 -34.51 -22.30
N THR A 35 -7.91 -34.73 -21.02
CA THR A 35 -8.77 -35.84 -20.57
C THR A 35 -10.22 -35.66 -21.00
N VAL A 36 -10.77 -34.45 -20.91
CA VAL A 36 -12.13 -34.15 -21.40
C VAL A 36 -12.23 -34.34 -22.92
N ALA A 37 -11.21 -33.92 -23.67
CA ALA A 37 -11.15 -34.12 -25.12
C ALA A 37 -11.03 -35.61 -25.50
N ALA A 38 -10.19 -36.37 -24.79
CA ALA A 38 -10.05 -37.81 -24.99
C ALA A 38 -11.35 -38.56 -24.65
N LEU A 39 -12.03 -38.17 -23.57
CA LEU A 39 -13.31 -38.74 -23.17
C LEU A 39 -14.42 -38.43 -24.18
N THR A 40 -14.51 -37.19 -24.67
CA THR A 40 -15.49 -36.84 -25.69
C THR A 40 -15.24 -37.57 -27.01
N ALA A 41 -13.98 -37.69 -27.45
CA ALA A 41 -13.61 -38.49 -28.62
C ALA A 41 -13.93 -39.99 -28.42
N TRP A 42 -13.64 -40.54 -27.24
CA TRP A 42 -13.95 -41.92 -26.88
C TRP A 42 -15.46 -42.19 -26.87
N VAL A 43 -16.23 -41.29 -26.25
CA VAL A 43 -17.70 -41.37 -26.20
C VAL A 43 -18.29 -41.24 -27.60
N LEU A 44 -17.79 -40.34 -28.45
CA LEU A 44 -18.20 -40.26 -29.85
C LEU A 44 -17.88 -41.55 -30.60
N TRP A 45 -16.70 -42.13 -30.38
CA TRP A 45 -16.27 -43.36 -31.03
C TRP A 45 -17.17 -44.55 -30.68
N LEU A 46 -17.61 -44.63 -29.42
CA LEU A 46 -18.59 -45.62 -28.96
C LEU A 46 -20.00 -45.35 -29.53
N LEU A 47 -20.46 -44.10 -29.52
CA LEU A 47 -21.79 -43.70 -30.03
C LEU A 47 -21.92 -43.87 -31.54
N LEU A 48 -20.84 -43.65 -32.31
CA LEU A 48 -20.81 -43.86 -33.76
C LEU A 48 -20.61 -45.33 -34.18
N GLY A 49 -20.57 -46.28 -33.22
CA GLY A 49 -20.60 -47.70 -33.52
C GLY A 49 -19.33 -48.24 -34.19
N GLN A 50 -18.15 -47.75 -33.78
CA GLN A 50 -16.85 -48.12 -34.35
C GLN A 50 -16.72 -47.79 -35.84
N PRO A 51 -16.54 -46.51 -36.19
CA PRO A 51 -16.16 -46.15 -37.55
C PRO A 51 -14.86 -46.89 -37.89
N THR A 52 -14.91 -47.77 -38.89
CA THR A 52 -13.71 -48.40 -39.44
C THR A 52 -12.82 -47.30 -39.97
N LEU A 53 -11.77 -46.96 -39.22
CA LEU A 53 -10.65 -46.17 -39.72
C LEU A 53 -9.99 -47.02 -40.79
N ARG A 54 -10.51 -46.98 -42.03
CA ARG A 54 -9.84 -47.61 -43.16
C ARG A 54 -8.46 -46.95 -43.25
N PRO A 55 -7.36 -47.70 -43.10
CA PRO A 55 -6.05 -47.14 -43.32
C PRO A 55 -6.01 -46.53 -44.72
N ALA A 56 -5.56 -45.28 -44.82
CA ALA A 56 -5.38 -44.58 -46.08
C ALA A 56 -4.46 -45.38 -47.00
N GLY A 57 -5.06 -46.19 -47.89
CA GLY A 57 -4.28 -47.13 -48.69
C GLY A 57 -5.15 -48.07 -49.52
N SER A 58 -5.95 -47.54 -50.44
CA SER A 58 -6.25 -48.14 -51.76
C SER A 58 -7.37 -47.38 -52.48
N GLY A 59 -7.03 -46.24 -53.10
CA GLY A 59 -7.94 -45.46 -53.96
C GLY A 59 -7.72 -43.95 -53.86
N PRO A 60 -7.99 -43.15 -54.91
CA PRO A 60 -7.85 -41.70 -54.85
C PRO A 60 -8.80 -41.13 -53.80
N ALA A 61 -8.24 -40.52 -52.75
CA ALA A 61 -8.99 -39.94 -51.64
C ALA A 61 -10.07 -38.98 -52.16
N THR A 62 -11.31 -39.23 -51.78
CA THR A 62 -12.47 -38.43 -52.18
C THR A 62 -12.37 -37.02 -51.61
N SER A 63 -12.90 -36.00 -52.29
CA SER A 63 -12.82 -34.60 -51.84
C SER A 63 -13.42 -34.38 -50.44
N GLN A 64 -14.33 -35.26 -50.03
CA GLN A 64 -15.01 -35.22 -48.74
C GLN A 64 -14.11 -35.67 -47.57
N GLU A 65 -13.32 -36.74 -47.75
CA GLU A 65 -12.35 -37.20 -46.74
C GLU A 65 -11.25 -36.17 -46.47
N LYS A 66 -10.83 -35.44 -47.51
CA LYS A 66 -9.86 -34.34 -47.39
C LYS A 66 -10.44 -33.15 -46.61
N PHE A 67 -11.73 -32.85 -46.82
CA PHE A 67 -12.41 -31.77 -46.12
C PHE A 67 -12.61 -32.07 -44.63
N ASP A 68 -12.99 -33.30 -44.28
CA ASP A 68 -13.14 -33.73 -42.89
C ASP A 68 -11.79 -33.72 -42.15
N GLY A 69 -10.72 -34.20 -42.78
CA GLY A 69 -9.37 -34.12 -42.22
C GLY A 69 -8.93 -32.67 -41.96
N LEU A 70 -9.23 -31.76 -42.90
CA LEU A 70 -8.92 -30.34 -42.75
C LEU A 70 -9.72 -29.70 -41.60
N LYS A 71 -11.02 -30.04 -41.47
CA LYS A 71 -11.88 -29.53 -40.41
C LYS A 71 -11.40 -29.96 -39.03
N ILE A 72 -11.03 -31.24 -38.87
CA ILE A 72 -10.48 -31.78 -37.63
C ILE A 72 -9.16 -31.07 -37.29
N ALA A 73 -8.25 -30.95 -38.26
CA ALA A 73 -6.98 -30.26 -38.07
C ALA A 73 -7.19 -28.80 -37.62
N LEU A 74 -8.12 -28.09 -38.26
CA LEU A 74 -8.45 -26.70 -37.92
C LEU A 74 -9.02 -26.58 -36.50
N THR A 75 -9.92 -27.48 -36.09
CA THR A 75 -10.49 -27.48 -34.73
C THR A 75 -9.45 -27.77 -33.65
N VAL A 76 -8.50 -28.69 -33.92
CA VAL A 76 -7.42 -29.01 -32.97
C VAL A 76 -6.48 -27.82 -32.82
N VAL A 77 -6.07 -27.21 -33.94
CA VAL A 77 -5.21 -26.02 -33.92
C VAL A 77 -5.91 -24.85 -33.23
N GLY A 78 -7.21 -24.65 -33.48
CA GLY A 78 -8.03 -23.66 -32.79
C GLY A 78 -8.07 -23.88 -31.28
N GLY A 79 -8.36 -25.11 -30.84
CA GLY A 79 -8.41 -25.45 -29.41
C GLY A 79 -7.07 -25.27 -28.70
N VAL A 80 -5.95 -25.65 -29.33
CA VAL A 80 -4.61 -25.41 -28.77
C VAL A 80 -4.30 -23.92 -28.71
N GLY A 81 -4.65 -23.16 -29.75
CA GLY A 81 -4.50 -21.71 -29.79
C GLY A 81 -5.26 -21.01 -28.67
N ASP A 82 -6.51 -21.40 -28.41
CA ASP A 82 -7.36 -20.83 -27.37
C ASP A 82 -6.79 -21.09 -25.96
N VAL A 83 -6.28 -22.29 -25.69
CA VAL A 83 -5.65 -22.62 -24.39
C VAL A 83 -4.38 -21.77 -24.17
N ILE A 84 -3.57 -21.59 -25.21
CA ILE A 84 -2.36 -20.74 -25.16
C ILE A 84 -2.76 -19.28 -24.91
N ALA A 85 -3.77 -18.78 -25.64
CA ALA A 85 -4.26 -17.42 -25.49
C ALA A 85 -4.81 -17.15 -24.09
N LEU A 86 -5.63 -18.06 -23.55
CA LEU A 86 -6.18 -17.97 -22.20
C LEU A 86 -5.08 -17.97 -21.14
N THR A 87 -4.08 -18.83 -21.28
CA THR A 87 -2.95 -18.92 -20.35
C THR A 87 -2.10 -17.65 -20.38
N ALA A 88 -1.86 -17.10 -21.58
CA ALA A 88 -1.14 -15.83 -21.74
C ALA A 88 -1.91 -14.66 -21.14
N ALA A 89 -3.22 -14.59 -21.36
CA ALA A 89 -4.10 -13.58 -20.75
C ALA A 89 -4.07 -13.67 -19.22
N TYR A 90 -4.19 -14.87 -18.65
CA TYR A 90 -4.12 -15.09 -17.21
C TYR A 90 -2.75 -14.70 -16.62
N ARG A 91 -1.65 -15.05 -17.30
CA ARG A 91 -0.30 -14.64 -16.87
C ARG A 91 -0.13 -13.13 -16.92
N LYS A 92 -0.65 -12.47 -17.97
CA LYS A 92 -0.62 -11.02 -18.12
C LYS A 92 -1.43 -10.33 -17.02
N GLN A 93 -2.60 -10.85 -16.70
CA GLN A 93 -3.44 -10.34 -15.61
C GLN A 93 -2.72 -10.42 -14.26
N ARG A 94 -2.17 -11.60 -13.91
CA ARG A 94 -1.44 -11.79 -12.66
C ARG A 94 -0.18 -10.93 -12.54
N LEU A 95 0.53 -10.71 -13.65
CA LEU A 95 1.69 -9.81 -13.67
C LEU A 95 1.27 -8.34 -13.56
N GLY A 96 0.13 -7.97 -14.15
CA GLY A 96 -0.46 -6.64 -14.03
C GLY A 96 -0.83 -6.30 -12.59
N GLU A 97 -1.61 -7.17 -11.94
CA GLU A 97 -2.03 -6.98 -10.53
C GLU A 97 -0.84 -6.85 -9.57
N ALA A 98 0.24 -7.61 -9.81
CA ALA A 98 1.46 -7.53 -9.01
C ALA A 98 2.33 -6.31 -9.34
N ALA A 99 2.25 -5.78 -10.57
CA ALA A 99 2.94 -4.57 -10.97
C ALA A 99 2.25 -3.33 -10.37
N GLU A 100 0.92 -3.26 -10.47
CA GLU A 100 0.09 -2.17 -9.96
C GLU A 100 0.32 -1.94 -8.45
N ARG A 101 0.22 -3.00 -7.63
CA ARG A 101 0.48 -2.90 -6.18
C ARG A 101 1.89 -2.39 -5.85
N ARG A 102 2.88 -2.73 -6.67
CA ARG A 102 4.26 -2.25 -6.48
C ARG A 102 4.40 -0.79 -6.89
N GLU A 103 3.68 -0.36 -7.91
CA GLU A 103 3.66 1.03 -8.37
C GLU A 103 3.01 1.93 -7.31
N ASP A 104 1.89 1.53 -6.72
CA ASP A 104 1.25 2.27 -5.63
C ASP A 104 2.18 2.43 -4.43
N THR A 105 2.76 1.32 -3.96
CA THR A 105 3.71 1.36 -2.83
C THR A 105 4.91 2.27 -3.12
N LYS A 106 5.43 2.22 -4.36
CA LYS A 106 6.53 3.10 -4.79
C LYS A 106 6.10 4.56 -4.86
N ALA A 107 4.90 4.85 -5.36
CA ALA A 107 4.37 6.20 -5.45
C ALA A 107 4.23 6.84 -4.06
N HIS A 108 3.69 6.10 -3.08
CA HIS A 108 3.61 6.56 -1.70
C HIS A 108 4.99 6.77 -1.08
N THR A 109 5.93 5.83 -1.29
CA THR A 109 7.31 5.95 -0.79
C THR A 109 8.04 7.16 -1.39
N ASP A 110 7.86 7.43 -2.69
CA ASP A 110 8.45 8.60 -3.36
C ASP A 110 7.89 9.92 -2.82
N ARG A 111 6.56 10.01 -2.66
CA ARG A 111 5.91 11.16 -2.01
C ARG A 111 6.41 11.37 -0.58
N PHE A 112 6.61 10.28 0.16
CA PHE A 112 7.15 10.35 1.53
C PHE A 112 8.57 10.92 1.54
N SER A 113 9.45 10.45 0.66
CA SER A 113 10.82 10.97 0.55
C SER A 113 10.82 12.46 0.22
N LYS A 114 10.02 12.88 -0.77
CA LYS A 114 9.90 14.29 -1.16
C LYS A 114 9.38 15.17 -0.03
N ALA A 115 8.31 14.75 0.65
CA ALA A 115 7.78 15.51 1.79
C ALA A 115 8.82 15.64 2.92
N SER A 116 9.57 14.57 3.19
CA SER A 116 10.66 14.59 4.18
C SER A 116 11.78 15.57 3.81
N GLU A 117 12.15 15.63 2.53
CA GLU A 117 13.12 16.63 2.02
C GLU A 117 12.62 18.07 2.21
N LEU A 118 11.33 18.32 1.92
CA LEU A 118 10.73 19.64 2.10
C LEU A 118 10.73 20.06 3.59
N ILE A 119 10.38 19.16 4.51
CA ILE A 119 10.43 19.39 5.97
C ILE A 119 11.86 19.68 6.44
N GLY A 120 12.86 19.07 5.81
CA GLY A 120 14.28 19.30 6.09
C GLY A 120 14.84 20.63 5.56
N SER A 121 14.09 21.38 4.74
CA SER A 121 14.57 22.60 4.10
C SER A 121 14.97 23.70 5.09
N SER A 122 15.97 24.51 4.74
CA SER A 122 16.33 25.70 5.55
C SER A 122 15.29 26.83 5.45
N GLN A 123 14.43 26.81 4.42
CA GLN A 123 13.40 27.83 4.19
C GLN A 123 12.10 27.50 4.91
N ALA A 124 11.60 28.43 5.73
CA ALA A 124 10.40 28.22 6.54
C ALA A 124 9.14 27.89 5.72
N ALA A 125 8.94 28.57 4.58
CA ALA A 125 7.79 28.33 3.70
C ALA A 125 7.84 26.91 3.08
N VAL A 126 9.02 26.43 2.68
CA VAL A 126 9.21 25.10 2.09
C VAL A 126 8.95 24.01 3.13
N ARG A 127 9.41 24.21 4.37
CA ARG A 127 9.12 23.27 5.47
C ARG A 127 7.63 23.16 5.76
N LEU A 128 6.92 24.29 5.77
CA LEU A 128 5.47 24.30 5.96
C LEU A 128 4.76 23.54 4.85
N ALA A 129 5.18 23.73 3.59
CA ALA A 129 4.66 22.96 2.46
C ALA A 129 4.92 21.45 2.64
N GLY A 130 6.11 21.07 3.14
CA GLY A 130 6.43 19.69 3.48
C GLY A 130 5.54 19.09 4.57
N VAL A 131 5.24 19.85 5.63
CA VAL A 131 4.32 19.45 6.71
C VAL A 131 2.91 19.16 6.17
N TYR A 132 2.38 20.02 5.29
CA TYR A 132 1.08 19.77 4.65
C TYR A 132 1.10 18.61 3.66
N ALA A 133 2.18 18.47 2.87
CA ALA A 133 2.34 17.33 1.97
C ALA A 133 2.39 16.01 2.73
N MET A 134 3.03 16.00 3.92
CA MET A 134 3.08 14.83 4.79
C MET A 134 1.74 14.49 5.42
N ALA A 135 0.97 15.49 5.83
CA ALA A 135 -0.40 15.29 6.32
C ALA A 135 -1.31 14.71 5.23
N ALA A 136 -1.27 15.26 4.02
CA ALA A 136 -2.03 14.73 2.88
C ALA A 136 -1.63 13.28 2.54
N LEU A 137 -0.33 12.95 2.59
CA LEU A 137 0.11 11.56 2.38
C LEU A 137 -0.40 10.62 3.49
N ALA A 138 -0.43 11.09 4.74
CA ALA A 138 -0.94 10.31 5.87
C ALA A 138 -2.44 10.00 5.72
N ASP A 139 -3.21 10.91 5.13
CA ASP A 139 -4.63 10.69 4.82
C ASP A 139 -4.81 9.57 3.78
N ASP A 140 -4.00 9.60 2.72
CA ASP A 140 -4.08 8.65 1.60
C ASP A 140 -3.47 7.26 1.90
N TRP A 141 -2.53 7.16 2.86
CA TRP A 141 -1.72 5.95 3.06
C TRP A 141 -1.96 5.29 4.43
N ASP A 142 -3.12 4.65 4.61
CA ASP A 142 -3.54 4.11 5.91
C ASP A 142 -2.58 3.06 6.50
N GLU A 143 -1.99 2.19 5.66
CA GLU A 143 -1.06 1.16 6.15
C GLU A 143 0.20 1.76 6.79
N HIS A 144 0.65 2.94 6.36
CA HIS A 144 1.86 3.60 6.87
C HIS A 144 1.58 5.00 7.44
N ARG A 145 0.31 5.29 7.75
CA ARG A 145 -0.11 6.56 8.36
C ARG A 145 0.69 6.86 9.62
N GLN A 146 0.93 5.85 10.46
CA GLN A 146 1.73 6.00 11.69
C GLN A 146 3.14 6.55 11.41
N MET A 147 3.80 6.11 10.34
CA MET A 147 5.13 6.62 9.97
C MET A 147 5.09 8.11 9.62
N CYS A 148 4.05 8.56 8.92
CA CYS A 148 3.86 9.97 8.59
C CYS A 148 3.55 10.80 9.85
N VAL A 149 2.73 10.26 10.76
CA VAL A 149 2.43 10.86 12.06
C VAL A 149 3.69 11.02 12.90
N ASP A 150 4.55 9.99 12.96
CA ASP A 150 5.80 10.02 13.71
C ASP A 150 6.72 11.14 13.21
N VAL A 151 6.86 11.31 11.89
CA VAL A 151 7.64 12.41 11.30
C VAL A 151 7.06 13.77 11.66
N LEU A 152 5.73 13.91 11.60
CA LEU A 152 5.05 15.15 11.97
C LEU A 152 5.21 15.49 13.45
N CYS A 153 5.19 14.49 14.34
CA CYS A 153 5.37 14.71 15.77
C CYS A 153 6.84 15.00 16.13
N ALA A 154 7.78 14.36 15.43
CA ALA A 154 9.22 14.64 15.53
C ALA A 154 9.61 16.02 14.98
N TYR A 155 8.74 16.67 14.19
CA TYR A 155 8.91 18.04 13.72
C TYR A 155 8.04 19.02 14.54
N PRO A 156 8.43 19.37 15.78
CA PRO A 156 7.67 20.30 16.59
C PRO A 156 7.69 21.71 15.97
N PRO A 157 6.60 22.48 16.08
CA PRO A 157 6.57 23.88 15.69
C PRO A 157 7.69 24.66 16.41
N ARG A 158 8.56 25.32 15.65
CA ARG A 158 9.56 26.21 16.25
C ARG A 158 8.89 27.50 16.74
N PRO A 159 9.40 28.12 17.82
CA PRO A 159 8.91 29.42 18.26
C PRO A 159 9.04 30.42 17.11
N ALA A 160 8.01 31.25 16.93
CA ALA A 160 8.06 32.34 15.96
C ALA A 160 9.25 33.25 16.31
N THR A 161 10.16 33.46 15.37
CA THR A 161 11.25 34.43 15.54
C THR A 161 10.63 35.77 15.92
N PRO A 162 10.99 36.38 17.06
CA PRO A 162 10.40 37.64 17.46
C PRO A 162 10.71 38.68 16.39
N ALA A 163 9.67 39.21 15.74
CA ALA A 163 9.83 40.33 14.83
C ALA A 163 10.41 41.52 15.61
N PRO A 164 11.41 42.24 15.09
CA PRO A 164 11.91 43.44 15.74
C PRO A 164 10.81 44.51 15.73
N THR A 165 10.31 44.84 16.93
CA THR A 165 9.42 45.96 17.28
C THR A 165 7.90 45.73 17.08
N PRO A 166 7.06 45.83 18.13
CA PRO A 166 5.62 45.73 18.02
C PRO A 166 5.03 47.11 17.71
N LEU A 167 4.75 47.41 16.45
CA LEU A 167 3.79 48.46 16.11
C LEU A 167 2.44 47.78 15.84
N ARG A 168 1.53 47.90 16.82
CA ARG A 168 0.21 47.28 16.97
C ARG A 168 0.19 45.90 17.66
N PRO A 169 -0.64 45.73 18.70
CA PRO A 169 -1.04 44.40 19.14
C PRO A 169 -1.87 43.77 18.01
N ARG A 170 -1.24 42.89 17.22
CA ARG A 170 -2.02 41.93 16.44
C ARG A 170 -2.77 41.05 17.45
N PRO A 171 -4.08 40.82 17.29
CA PRO A 171 -4.75 39.80 18.09
C PRO A 171 -4.00 38.48 17.89
N ARG A 172 -3.44 37.92 18.96
CA ARG A 172 -2.76 36.60 18.96
C ARG A 172 -3.77 35.45 18.85
N SER A 173 -4.84 35.66 18.08
CA SER A 173 -5.91 34.70 17.81
C SER A 173 -5.65 34.05 16.46
N GLY A 174 -4.68 33.16 16.45
CA GLY A 174 -4.30 32.36 15.29
C GLY A 174 -3.38 31.25 15.77
N ARG A 175 -3.84 30.54 16.80
CA ARG A 175 -3.13 29.45 17.44
C ARG A 175 -2.98 28.36 16.38
N SER A 176 -1.78 28.21 15.83
CA SER A 176 -1.43 27.23 14.81
C SER A 176 -1.67 25.82 15.36
N SER A 177 -2.86 25.26 15.18
CA SER A 177 -3.09 23.83 15.38
C SER A 177 -2.20 23.09 14.39
N THR A 178 -1.30 22.23 14.87
CA THR A 178 -0.54 21.35 13.98
C THR A 178 -1.51 20.48 13.19
N PRO A 179 -1.21 20.10 11.94
CA PRO A 179 -2.10 19.24 11.17
C PRO A 179 -2.48 17.98 11.94
N SER A 180 -1.52 17.37 12.66
CA SER A 180 -1.77 16.22 13.56
C SER A 180 -2.88 16.46 14.59
N SER A 181 -2.97 17.65 15.19
CA SER A 181 -4.04 17.99 16.15
C SER A 181 -5.40 18.20 15.50
N ALA A 182 -5.44 18.65 14.23
CA ALA A 182 -6.68 18.82 13.49
C ALA A 182 -7.36 17.48 13.20
N HIS A 183 -6.58 16.42 12.92
CA HIS A 183 -7.09 15.07 12.67
C HIS A 183 -7.55 14.32 13.93
N LEU A 184 -7.38 14.91 15.12
CA LEU A 184 -7.92 14.39 16.37
C LEU A 184 -9.24 15.05 16.78
N ARG A 185 -9.75 16.00 16.00
CA ARG A 185 -11.05 16.61 16.26
C ARG A 185 -12.19 15.69 15.81
N PRO A 186 -13.35 15.73 16.50
CA PRO A 186 -14.48 14.87 16.16
C PRO A 186 -15.08 15.17 14.76
N ASP A 187 -14.84 16.36 14.21
CA ASP A 187 -15.30 16.81 12.89
C ASP A 187 -14.23 16.65 11.79
N ALA A 188 -13.11 15.98 12.06
CA ALA A 188 -12.05 15.79 11.09
C ALA A 188 -12.53 14.95 9.89
N PRO A 189 -12.30 15.38 8.63
CA PRO A 189 -12.68 14.61 7.44
C PRO A 189 -12.03 13.23 7.39
N VAL A 190 -10.76 13.14 7.83
CA VAL A 190 -10.01 11.89 7.96
C VAL A 190 -9.49 11.81 9.40
N PRO A 191 -10.21 11.16 10.32
CA PRO A 191 -9.78 11.07 11.71
C PRO A 191 -8.57 10.14 11.86
N TRP A 192 -7.60 10.54 12.67
CA TRP A 192 -6.40 9.74 12.98
C TRP A 192 -6.51 9.06 14.36
N HIS A 193 -7.72 8.73 14.80
CA HIS A 193 -7.95 7.99 16.04
C HIS A 193 -7.31 6.58 15.98
N GLY A 194 -6.91 6.05 17.14
CA GLY A 194 -6.23 4.75 17.24
C GLY A 194 -4.73 4.79 16.94
N ARG A 195 -4.15 5.99 16.75
CA ARG A 195 -2.73 6.19 16.45
C ARG A 195 -1.98 6.74 17.68
N THR A 196 -0.66 6.53 17.69
CA THR A 196 0.21 7.08 18.73
C THR A 196 0.82 8.39 18.25
N PHE A 197 0.76 9.43 19.07
CA PHE A 197 1.37 10.73 18.80
C PHE A 197 2.45 10.96 19.85
N ASP A 198 3.70 10.83 19.43
CA ASP A 198 4.86 10.93 20.30
C ASP A 198 5.54 12.29 20.16
N PHE A 199 5.38 13.13 21.17
CA PHE A 199 5.98 14.46 21.28
C PHE A 199 7.16 14.48 22.27
N THR A 200 7.83 13.34 22.46
CA THR A 200 8.96 13.23 23.39
C THR A 200 10.05 14.27 23.09
N GLY A 201 10.46 15.05 24.09
CA GLY A 201 11.47 16.10 23.97
C GLY A 201 11.02 17.35 23.21
N ALA A 202 9.75 17.44 22.80
CA ALA A 202 9.23 18.58 22.07
C ALA A 202 9.14 19.83 22.96
N THR A 203 9.44 21.00 22.41
CA THR A 203 9.23 22.28 23.09
C THR A 203 7.93 22.92 22.59
N PHE A 204 6.96 23.08 23.47
CA PHE A 204 5.69 23.74 23.20
C PHE A 204 5.73 25.19 23.71
N ASP A 205 5.43 26.15 22.84
CA ASP A 205 5.27 27.57 23.18
C ASP A 205 3.78 27.99 23.16
N GLY A 206 2.90 27.03 23.46
CA GLY A 206 1.45 27.16 23.41
C GLY A 206 0.80 26.22 22.39
N GLY A 207 -0.48 25.92 22.61
CA GLY A 207 -1.26 24.99 21.79
C GLY A 207 -2.67 24.86 22.36
N ASP A 208 -3.65 24.54 21.52
CA ASP A 208 -5.01 24.26 21.98
C ASP A 208 -5.37 22.86 21.54
N LEU A 209 -5.44 21.97 22.51
CA LEU A 209 -5.86 20.59 22.39
C LEU A 209 -7.23 20.38 23.06
N SER A 210 -7.92 21.43 23.54
CA SER A 210 -9.16 21.29 24.31
C SER A 210 -10.30 20.63 23.53
N GLY A 211 -10.31 20.80 22.20
CA GLY A 211 -11.33 20.26 21.29
C GLY A 211 -10.99 18.90 20.65
N ILE A 212 -9.91 18.24 21.06
CA ILE A 212 -9.55 16.93 20.51
C ILE A 212 -10.27 15.80 21.24
N HIS A 213 -10.63 14.76 20.50
CA HIS A 213 -11.16 13.52 21.05
C HIS A 213 -10.08 12.43 21.03
N VAL A 214 -9.66 11.99 22.21
CA VAL A 214 -8.70 10.89 22.39
C VAL A 214 -9.50 9.64 22.77
N GLY A 215 -9.80 8.81 21.77
CA GLY A 215 -10.39 7.49 22.00
C GLY A 215 -9.44 6.54 22.75
N PRO A 216 -9.95 5.39 23.25
CA PRO A 216 -9.17 4.45 24.08
C PRO A 216 -7.90 3.90 23.40
N ASP A 217 -7.91 3.82 22.07
CA ASP A 217 -6.78 3.31 21.27
C ASP A 217 -5.80 4.41 20.83
N THR A 218 -6.13 5.68 21.03
CA THR A 218 -5.26 6.82 20.70
C THR A 218 -4.34 7.12 21.89
N ARG A 219 -3.04 7.26 21.64
CA ARG A 219 -2.06 7.60 22.70
C ARG A 219 -1.36 8.92 22.39
N LEU A 220 -1.25 9.80 23.37
CA LEU A 220 -0.43 11.02 23.30
C LEU A 220 0.71 10.88 24.32
N ILE A 221 1.96 10.97 23.86
CA ILE A 221 3.17 10.84 24.69
C ILE A 221 3.89 12.19 24.70
N PHE A 222 4.30 12.65 25.88
CA PHE A 222 4.92 13.97 26.09
C PHE A 222 6.17 13.87 27.00
N ASP A 223 6.87 12.74 26.97
CA ASP A 223 8.04 12.51 27.84
C ASP A 223 9.13 13.56 27.55
N ASP A 224 9.75 14.14 28.59
CA ASP A 224 10.73 15.23 28.46
C ASP A 224 10.27 16.46 27.64
N ALA A 225 8.96 16.63 27.41
CA ALA A 225 8.44 17.80 26.69
C ALA A 225 8.55 19.06 27.56
N THR A 226 9.01 20.16 26.95
CA THR A 226 9.19 21.45 27.63
C THR A 226 8.08 22.42 27.22
N PHE A 227 7.37 23.00 28.18
CA PHE A 227 6.35 24.02 27.95
C PHE A 227 6.93 25.40 28.27
N ALA A 228 7.41 26.13 27.26
CA ALA A 228 8.34 27.25 27.42
C ALA A 228 7.68 28.63 27.63
N GLY A 229 6.37 28.79 27.46
CA GLY A 229 5.74 30.11 27.65
C GLY A 229 4.23 30.24 27.41
N GLY A 230 3.63 29.40 26.56
CA GLY A 230 2.20 29.41 26.30
C GLY A 230 1.41 28.36 27.09
N ALA A 231 0.19 28.69 27.51
CA ALA A 231 -0.75 27.70 28.04
C ALA A 231 -1.05 26.65 26.95
N VAL A 232 -0.99 25.37 27.32
CA VAL A 232 -1.47 24.26 26.51
C VAL A 232 -2.75 23.75 27.15
N ASP A 233 -3.86 23.97 26.46
CA ASP A 233 -5.19 23.58 26.93
C ASP A 233 -5.44 22.11 26.56
N PHE A 234 -5.63 21.23 27.54
CA PHE A 234 -5.91 19.81 27.35
C PHE A 234 -7.42 19.52 27.44
N PRO A 235 -7.91 18.45 26.79
CA PRO A 235 -9.32 18.06 26.93
C PRO A 235 -9.63 17.64 28.37
N ALA A 236 -10.85 17.91 28.82
CA ALA A 236 -11.31 17.54 30.16
C ALA A 236 -11.18 16.02 30.37
N GLY A 237 -10.48 15.61 31.43
CA GLY A 237 -10.22 14.19 31.73
C GLY A 237 -8.87 13.65 31.27
N PHE A 238 -7.96 14.49 30.76
CA PHE A 238 -6.58 14.09 30.50
C PHE A 238 -5.84 13.73 31.80
N ILE A 239 -5.54 12.44 31.99
CA ILE A 239 -4.70 11.95 33.10
C ILE A 239 -3.28 11.75 32.55
N GLY A 240 -2.41 12.73 32.76
CA GLY A 240 -0.98 12.63 32.45
C GLY A 240 -0.17 12.35 33.71
N THR A 241 0.74 11.36 33.66
CA THR A 241 1.76 11.18 34.70
C THR A 241 2.97 12.04 34.37
N ARG A 242 3.20 13.12 35.12
CA ARG A 242 4.43 13.91 35.00
C ARG A 242 5.58 13.16 35.67
N SER A 243 6.45 12.52 34.88
CA SER A 243 7.73 12.04 35.39
C SER A 243 8.69 13.23 35.43
N ALA A 244 9.05 13.69 36.63
CA ALA A 244 10.12 14.67 36.80
C ALA A 244 11.47 13.95 36.70
N GLY A 245 12.25 14.27 35.67
CA GLY A 245 13.69 13.98 35.59
C GLY A 245 14.49 15.21 36.00
#